data_AF-A0A1G6FGJ1-F1
#
_entry.id   AF-A0A1G6FGJ1-F1
#
_cell.length_a   1.000
_cell.length_b   1.000
_cell.length_c   1.000
_cell.angle_alpha   90.00
_cell.angle_beta   90.00
_cell.angle_gamma   90.00
#
_symmetry.space_group_name_H-M   'P 1'
#
loop_
_entity.id
_entity.type
_entity.pdbx_description
1 polymer ?
#
loop_
_entity_poly.entity_id
_entity_poly.type
_entity_poly.pdbx_seq_one_letter_code
_entity_poly.pdbx_strand_id
1 'polypeptide(L)'
;MNIKKYIKENGIKLSDICKATGIPYTTIGDIVNGKTDIDNAGVRVFMKLAEAFSLSMDEFYRLAKETAPTPELPDGYSLKIKNGKYYISGTNGTSYLCKNNELNAQYIKDIAETYISNIARKARMDAWETML
;
A
#
# COMPACT_ATOMS: atom_id res chain seq x y z
N MET A 1 -12.64 -4.90 2.57
CA MET A 1 -12.88 -3.47 2.90
C MET A 1 -11.72 -3.05 3.78
N ASN A 2 -11.06 -1.91 3.56
CA ASN A 2 -9.91 -1.54 4.39
C ASN A 2 -10.24 -0.52 5.49
N ILE A 3 -9.36 -0.39 6.48
CA ILE A 3 -9.54 0.50 7.65
C ILE A 3 -9.76 1.96 7.23
N LYS A 4 -9.12 2.40 6.13
CA LYS A 4 -9.27 3.77 5.62
C LYS A 4 -10.67 4.03 5.05
N LYS A 5 -11.23 3.05 4.33
CA LYS A 5 -12.61 3.09 3.84
C LYS A 5 -13.61 3.00 5.00
N TYR A 6 -13.36 2.13 5.97
CA TYR A 6 -14.16 2.02 7.20
C TYR A 6 -14.24 3.36 7.95
N ILE A 7 -13.11 4.04 8.15
CA ILE A 7 -13.07 5.37 8.80
C ILE A 7 -13.92 6.39 8.05
N LYS A 8 -13.83 6.41 6.72
CA LYS A 8 -14.58 7.37 5.88
C LYS A 8 -16.09 7.10 5.93
N GLU A 9 -16.49 5.84 5.81
CA GLU A 9 -17.91 5.44 5.78
C GLU A 9 -18.61 5.62 7.14
N ASN A 10 -17.87 5.46 8.23
CA ASN A 10 -18.39 5.64 9.59
C ASN A 10 -18.19 7.06 10.14
N GLY A 11 -17.68 8.00 9.33
CA GLY A 11 -17.45 9.38 9.75
C GLY A 11 -16.48 9.53 10.94
N ILE A 12 -15.56 8.59 11.10
CA ILE A 12 -14.67 8.52 12.26
C ILE A 12 -13.60 9.60 12.15
N LYS A 13 -13.45 10.42 13.19
CA LYS A 13 -12.36 11.37 13.29
C LYS A 13 -11.19 10.74 14.02
N LEU A 14 -10.02 10.69 13.38
CA LEU A 14 -8.80 10.17 14.00
C LEU A 14 -8.43 10.91 15.30
N SER A 15 -8.77 12.20 15.40
CA SER A 15 -8.60 12.97 16.63
C SER A 15 -9.33 12.38 17.82
N ASP A 16 -10.50 11.79 17.61
CA ASP A 16 -11.33 11.22 18.66
C ASP A 16 -10.76 9.87 19.11
N ILE A 17 -10.24 9.08 18.17
CA ILE A 17 -9.47 7.86 18.47
C ILE A 17 -8.20 8.18 19.26
N CYS A 18 -7.49 9.26 18.92
CA CYS A 18 -6.30 9.69 19.68
C CYS A 18 -6.66 9.98 21.14
N LYS A 19 -7.75 10.71 21.38
CA LYS A 19 -8.24 11.03 22.73
C LYS A 19 -8.66 9.78 23.50
N ALA A 20 -9.37 8.87 22.84
CA ALA A 20 -9.86 7.63 23.47
C ALA A 20 -8.72 6.66 23.85
N THR A 21 -7.69 6.56 23.02
CA THR A 21 -6.62 5.57 23.19
C THR A 21 -5.38 6.09 23.94
N GLY A 22 -5.18 7.40 23.90
CA GLY A 22 -3.92 8.06 24.30
C GLY A 22 -2.77 7.82 23.32
N ILE A 23 -3.04 7.27 22.13
CA ILE A 23 -2.02 6.99 21.11
C ILE A 23 -1.80 8.26 20.27
N PRO A 24 -0.54 8.64 19.94
CA PRO A 24 -0.26 9.78 19.10
C PRO A 24 -0.89 9.68 17.71
N TYR A 25 -1.37 10.82 17.20
CA TYR A 25 -1.99 10.91 15.88
C TYR A 25 -1.10 10.36 14.77
N THR A 26 0.22 10.57 14.86
CA THR A 26 1.20 10.06 13.91
C THR A 26 1.19 8.54 13.86
N THR A 27 1.19 7.87 15.02
CA THR A 27 1.15 6.41 15.12
C THR A 27 -0.14 5.84 14.54
N ILE A 28 -1.30 6.42 14.89
CA ILE A 28 -2.58 5.99 14.33
C ILE A 28 -2.61 6.21 12.82
N GLY A 29 -2.12 7.37 12.37
CA GLY A 29 -2.01 7.71 10.95
C GLY A 29 -1.10 6.75 10.19
N ASP A 30 0.03 6.34 10.76
CA ASP A 30 0.94 5.40 10.13
C ASP A 30 0.32 3.99 10.02
N ILE A 31 -0.43 3.54 11.02
CA ILE A 31 -1.20 2.28 10.96
C ILE A 31 -2.31 2.37 9.90
N VAL A 32 -3.14 3.41 9.94
CA VAL A 32 -4.29 3.58 9.02
C VAL A 32 -3.84 3.74 7.57
N ASN A 33 -2.65 4.29 7.34
CA ASN A 33 -2.06 4.42 6.01
C ASN A 33 -1.14 3.24 5.63
N GLY A 34 -1.04 2.20 6.46
CA GLY A 34 -0.23 1.01 6.18
C GLY A 34 1.29 1.24 6.16
N LYS A 35 1.77 2.35 6.73
CA LYS A 35 3.21 2.61 6.90
C LYS A 35 3.81 1.78 8.04
N THR A 36 2.99 1.46 9.04
CA THR A 36 3.32 0.50 10.09
C THR A 36 2.64 -0.81 9.75
N ASP A 37 3.41 -1.88 9.61
CA ASP A 37 2.85 -3.23 9.55
C ASP A 37 2.18 -3.54 10.88
N ILE A 38 0.91 -3.95 10.82
CA ILE A 38 0.11 -4.24 12.00
C ILE A 38 0.69 -5.40 12.82
N ASP A 39 1.46 -6.30 12.20
CA ASP A 39 2.16 -7.40 12.88
C ASP A 39 3.26 -6.88 13.82
N ASN A 40 3.80 -5.70 13.51
CA ASN A 40 4.83 -5.04 14.33
C ASN A 40 4.21 -4.09 15.37
N ALA A 41 2.89 -3.88 15.35
CA ALA A 41 2.23 -3.08 16.37
C ALA A 41 2.18 -3.88 17.68
N GLY A 42 2.62 -3.26 18.78
CA GLY A 42 2.54 -3.90 20.10
C GLY A 42 1.09 -4.28 20.44
N VAL A 43 0.88 -5.47 20.99
CA VAL A 43 -0.46 -6.02 21.30
C VAL A 43 -1.35 -5.04 22.07
N ARG A 44 -0.77 -4.28 23.01
CA ARG A 44 -1.50 -3.24 23.77
C ARG A 44 -2.03 -2.11 22.90
N VAL A 45 -1.24 -1.66 21.92
CA VAL A 45 -1.66 -0.63 20.94
C VAL A 45 -2.78 -1.18 20.08
N PHE A 46 -2.61 -2.43 19.63
CA PHE A 46 -3.58 -3.13 18.81
C PHE A 46 -4.95 -3.29 19.50
N MET A 47 -4.98 -3.78 20.75
CA MET A 47 -6.21 -3.90 21.56
C MET A 47 -6.92 -2.57 21.73
N LYS A 48 -6.18 -1.52 22.14
CA LYS A 48 -6.74 -0.18 22.33
C LYS A 48 -7.37 0.38 21.06
N LEU A 49 -6.75 0.15 19.91
CA LEU A 49 -7.28 0.61 18.63
C LEU A 49 -8.53 -0.17 18.26
N ALA A 50 -8.52 -1.49 18.35
CA ALA A 50 -9.71 -2.32 18.08
C ALA A 50 -10.91 -1.87 18.93
N GLU A 51 -10.70 -1.67 20.24
CA GLU A 51 -11.72 -1.14 21.16
C GLU A 51 -12.21 0.26 20.75
N ALA A 52 -11.29 1.18 20.43
CA ALA A 52 -11.65 2.54 20.04
C ALA A 52 -12.40 2.61 18.70
N PHE A 53 -12.14 1.67 17.79
CA PHE A 53 -12.91 1.51 16.56
C PHE A 53 -14.21 0.70 16.76
N SER A 54 -14.50 0.23 17.98
CA SER A 54 -15.65 -0.65 18.26
C SER A 54 -15.66 -1.91 17.39
N LEU A 55 -14.48 -2.49 17.19
CA LEU A 55 -14.25 -3.70 16.41
C LEU A 55 -13.66 -4.78 17.30
N SER A 56 -13.90 -6.05 16.96
CA SER A 56 -13.07 -7.12 17.50
C SER A 56 -11.62 -6.97 17.02
N MET A 57 -10.69 -7.54 17.80
CA MET A 57 -9.28 -7.60 17.42
C MET A 57 -9.09 -8.20 16.02
N ASP A 58 -9.81 -9.27 15.69
CA ASP A 58 -9.70 -9.93 14.39
C ASP A 58 -10.26 -9.09 13.24
N GLU A 59 -11.39 -8.40 13.43
CA GLU A 59 -11.92 -7.47 12.42
C GLU A 59 -10.97 -6.29 12.20
N PHE A 60 -10.46 -5.70 13.27
CA PHE A 60 -9.49 -4.61 13.17
C PHE A 60 -8.22 -5.09 12.48
N TYR A 61 -7.73 -6.30 12.78
CA TYR A 61 -6.58 -6.90 12.12
C TYR A 61 -6.83 -6.99 10.61
N ARG A 62 -7.95 -7.59 10.19
CA ARG A 62 -8.29 -7.77 8.78
C ARG A 62 -8.40 -6.42 8.06
N LEU A 63 -9.08 -5.44 8.64
CA LEU A 63 -9.22 -4.11 8.06
C LEU A 63 -7.88 -3.35 7.97
N ALA A 64 -7.01 -3.47 8.98
CA ALA A 64 -5.72 -2.79 9.04
C ALA A 64 -4.65 -3.49 8.19
N LYS A 65 -4.71 -4.82 8.07
CA LYS A 65 -3.83 -5.65 7.22
C LYS A 65 -4.18 -5.53 5.75
N GLU A 66 -5.47 -5.35 5.42
CA GLU A 66 -5.92 -4.99 4.08
C GLU A 66 -5.46 -3.57 3.73
N THR A 67 -4.16 -3.35 3.54
CA THR A 67 -3.70 -2.26 2.67
C THR A 67 -4.28 -2.52 1.28
N ALA A 68 -4.63 -1.46 0.54
CA ALA A 68 -5.20 -1.55 -0.80
C ALA A 68 -4.59 -2.72 -1.60
N PRO A 69 -5.41 -3.46 -2.39
CA PRO A 69 -5.00 -4.72 -3.01
C PRO A 69 -3.61 -4.54 -3.61
N THR A 70 -2.64 -5.33 -3.13
CA THR A 70 -1.33 -5.36 -3.77
C THR A 70 -1.61 -5.88 -5.18
N PRO A 71 -1.42 -5.06 -6.23
CA PRO A 71 -1.77 -5.49 -7.57
C PRO A 71 -0.95 -6.74 -7.89
N GLU A 72 -1.61 -7.77 -8.42
CA GLU A 72 -0.92 -8.91 -9.01
C GLU A 72 -0.02 -8.37 -10.12
N LEU A 73 1.28 -8.45 -9.89
CA LEU A 73 2.28 -8.02 -10.87
C LEU A 73 2.53 -9.17 -11.85
N PRO A 74 2.87 -8.86 -13.12
CA PRO A 74 3.34 -9.87 -14.04
C PRO A 74 4.56 -10.62 -13.49
N ASP A 75 4.72 -11.88 -13.91
CA ASP A 75 5.85 -12.71 -13.49
C ASP A 75 7.19 -12.00 -13.70
N GLY A 76 8.03 -12.06 -12.67
CA GLY A 76 9.35 -11.39 -12.66
C GLY A 76 9.33 -9.93 -12.19
N TYR A 77 8.20 -9.41 -11.74
CA TYR A 77 8.11 -8.08 -11.11
C TYR A 77 7.68 -8.17 -9.65
N SER A 78 8.26 -7.30 -8.81
CA SER A 78 7.95 -7.21 -7.37
C SER A 78 7.68 -5.77 -6.95
N LEU A 79 6.70 -5.57 -6.06
CA LEU A 79 6.42 -4.28 -5.45
C LEU A 79 7.23 -4.14 -4.16
N LYS A 80 7.98 -3.05 -4.03
CA LYS A 80 8.71 -2.68 -2.83
C LYS A 80 8.24 -1.33 -2.31
N ILE A 81 7.99 -1.25 -1.02
CA ILE A 81 7.62 0.01 -0.35
C ILE A 81 8.84 0.51 0.41
N LYS A 82 9.31 1.71 0.10
CA LYS A 82 10.47 2.33 0.78
C LYS A 82 10.17 3.81 1.03
N ASN A 83 10.23 4.25 2.30
CA ASN A 83 9.94 5.62 2.72
C ASN A 83 8.57 6.15 2.24
N GLY A 84 7.53 5.29 2.27
CA GLY A 84 6.18 5.66 1.81
C GLY A 84 6.04 5.84 0.29
N LYS A 85 7.08 5.48 -0.48
CA LYS A 85 7.09 5.48 -1.94
C LYS A 85 7.05 4.04 -2.45
N TYR A 86 6.32 3.84 -3.54
CA TYR A 86 6.19 2.54 -4.18
C TYR A 86 7.23 2.39 -5.28
N TYR A 87 7.88 1.23 -5.30
CA TYR A 87 8.87 0.86 -6.30
C TYR A 87 8.48 -0.46 -6.95
N ILE A 88 8.52 -0.52 -8.28
CA ILE A 88 8.41 -1.78 -9.00
C ILE A 88 9.81 -2.21 -9.41
N SER A 89 10.23 -3.40 -9.01
CA SER A 89 11.52 -3.99 -9.36
C SER A 89 11.31 -5.17 -10.33
N GLY A 90 11.96 -5.13 -11.49
CA GLY A 90 11.99 -6.25 -12.43
C GLY A 90 13.12 -7.24 -12.16
N THR A 91 13.08 -8.40 -12.80
CA THR A 91 14.12 -9.46 -12.74
C THR A 91 15.51 -9.00 -13.16
N ASN A 92 15.61 -7.93 -13.94
CA ASN A 92 16.88 -7.33 -14.36
C ASN A 92 17.53 -6.41 -13.29
N GLY A 93 16.96 -6.34 -12.09
CA GLY A 93 17.46 -5.50 -10.99
C GLY A 93 17.07 -4.03 -11.09
N THR A 94 16.40 -3.60 -12.17
CA THR A 94 15.98 -2.21 -12.36
C THR A 94 14.78 -1.91 -11.47
N SER A 95 14.82 -0.78 -10.74
CA SER A 95 13.75 -0.35 -9.83
C SER A 95 13.18 0.99 -10.28
N TYR A 96 11.85 1.10 -10.33
CA TYR A 96 11.13 2.28 -10.81
C TYR A 96 10.21 2.84 -9.75
N LEU A 97 10.30 4.16 -9.50
CA LEU A 97 9.42 4.87 -8.56
C LEU A 97 8.04 5.11 -9.18
N CYS A 98 6.98 4.68 -8.51
CA CYS A 98 5.60 5.02 -8.88
C CYS A 98 5.32 6.49 -8.50
N LYS A 99 4.94 7.31 -9.49
CA LYS A 99 4.80 8.77 -9.31
C LYS A 99 3.52 9.22 -8.58
N ASN A 100 2.50 8.37 -8.45
CA ASN A 100 1.24 8.74 -7.80
C ASN A 100 1.07 8.05 -6.43
N ASN A 101 0.72 8.86 -5.42
CA ASN A 101 0.45 8.45 -4.04
C ASN A 101 -0.94 7.82 -3.85
N GLU A 102 -1.78 7.81 -4.88
CA GLU A 102 -3.11 7.20 -4.80
C GLU A 102 -3.02 5.73 -5.20
N LEU A 103 -2.95 4.88 -4.18
CA LEU A 103 -3.18 3.44 -4.23
C LEU A 103 -4.61 3.15 -4.72
N ASN A 104 -4.88 3.35 -6.00
CA ASN A 104 -5.95 2.62 -6.66
C ASN A 104 -5.28 1.42 -7.36
N ALA A 105 -5.58 0.21 -6.91
CA ALA A 105 -4.99 -1.03 -7.44
C ALA A 105 -5.17 -1.14 -8.97
N GLN A 106 -6.27 -0.59 -9.50
CA GLN A 106 -6.51 -0.49 -10.94
C GLN A 106 -5.48 0.44 -11.62
N TYR A 107 -5.19 1.58 -11.03
CA TYR A 107 -4.27 2.57 -11.60
C TYR A 107 -2.79 2.11 -11.55
N ILE A 108 -2.40 1.36 -10.52
CA ILE A 108 -1.05 0.77 -10.45
C ILE A 108 -0.89 -0.33 -11.50
N LYS A 109 -1.94 -1.12 -11.74
CA LYS A 109 -1.97 -2.12 -12.82
C LYS A 109 -1.88 -1.44 -14.20
N ASP A 110 -2.67 -0.41 -14.45
CA ASP A 110 -2.65 0.35 -15.71
C ASP A 110 -1.27 1.00 -15.95
N ILE A 111 -0.62 1.54 -14.91
CA ILE A 111 0.76 2.06 -14.98
C ILE A 111 1.74 0.93 -15.26
N ALA A 112 1.66 -0.19 -14.55
CA ALA A 112 2.56 -1.32 -14.75
C ALA A 112 2.45 -1.86 -16.19
N GLU A 113 1.23 -2.06 -16.70
CA GLU A 113 0.96 -2.55 -18.06
C GLU A 113 1.43 -1.55 -19.13
N THR A 114 1.14 -0.26 -18.96
CA THR A 114 1.60 0.79 -19.89
C THR A 114 3.12 0.89 -19.90
N TYR A 115 3.76 0.76 -18.74
CA TYR A 115 5.21 0.91 -18.61
C TYR A 115 5.97 -0.33 -19.11
N ILE A 116 5.46 -1.53 -18.85
CA ILE A 116 5.97 -2.80 -19.41
C ILE A 116 5.86 -2.78 -20.94
N SER A 117 4.74 -2.31 -21.49
CA SER A 117 4.54 -2.18 -22.94
C SER A 117 5.56 -1.23 -23.59
N ASN A 118 5.90 -0.12 -22.91
CA ASN A 118 6.90 0.82 -23.40
C ASN A 118 8.34 0.27 -23.33
N ILE A 119 8.68 -0.48 -22.27
CA ILE A 119 9.99 -1.14 -22.16
C ILE A 119 10.13 -2.23 -23.23
N ALA A 120 9.09 -3.05 -23.44
CA ALA A 120 9.08 -4.08 -24.46
C ALA A 120 9.19 -3.51 -25.88
N ARG A 121 8.52 -2.38 -26.15
CA ARG A 121 8.63 -1.66 -27.43
C ARG A 121 10.05 -1.14 -27.65
N LYS A 122 10.67 -0.54 -26.63
CA LYS A 122 12.04 -0.02 -26.73
C LYS A 122 13.06 -1.14 -26.96
N ALA A 123 12.94 -2.24 -26.21
CA ALA A 123 13.79 -3.43 -26.40
C ALA A 123 13.66 -4.04 -27.81
N ARG A 124 12.45 -4.03 -28.41
CA ARG A 124 12.25 -4.45 -29.81
C ARG A 124 12.89 -3.51 -30.82
N MET A 125 12.82 -2.20 -30.59
CA MET A 125 13.43 -1.21 -31.49
C MET A 125 14.97 -1.32 -31.46
N ASP A 126 15.56 -1.44 -30.28
CA ASP A 126 17.01 -1.58 -30.10
C ASP A 126 17.53 -2.91 -30.71
N ALA A 127 16.72 -3.98 -30.67
CA ALA A 127 17.04 -5.28 -31.28
C ALA A 127 16.92 -5.29 -32.82
N TRP A 128 16.07 -4.43 -33.39
CA TRP A 128 15.95 -4.30 -34.85
C TRP A 128 17.10 -3.46 -35.43
N GLU A 129 17.57 -2.43 -34.72
CA GLU A 129 18.71 -1.61 -35.14
C GLU A 129 20.05 -2.36 -35.11
N THR A 130 20.15 -3.44 -34.33
CA THR A 130 21.35 -4.30 -34.25
C THR A 130 21.37 -5.44 -35.27
N MET A 131 20.30 -5.61 -36.05
CA MET A 131 20.18 -6.58 -37.15
C MET A 131 20.32 -5.93 -38.54
N LEU A 132 20.56 -4.63 -38.62
CA LEU A 132 20.94 -3.86 -39.81
C LEU A 132 22.45 -3.60 -39.80
#